data_AF-A0A318CIA8-F1
#
_entry.id   AF-A0A318CIA8-F1
#
_cell.length_a   1.000
_cell.length_b   1.000
_cell.length_c   1.000
_cell.angle_alpha   90.00
_cell.angle_beta   90.00
_cell.angle_gamma   90.00
#
_symmetry.space_group_name_H-M   'P 1'
#
loop_
_entity.id
_entity.type
_entity.pdbx_description
1 polymer ?
#
loop_
_entity_poly.entity_id
_entity_poly.type
_entity_poly.pdbx_seq_one_letter_code
_entity_poly.pdbx_strand_id
1 'polypeptide(L)'
;MKRYFVAPGRINIIGEHTDYNEGFVMPAAIDKYVLLSIEKNGNGRIHLSSMGREPVSFEESVIEKTGDWSDYLKGILWILKNKLDAKFGGMDIDIRSSLPEGAGLSSSAALEVALIVALNSVFDLKLSETQLYNYAQEAENDFVGVKCGIMDQFTAVMGRRNKAIFLDTLKMQYEYVPLELGDYTLLVFDSKVHHSLSRGAYNSRREEARKALEILGRSSYREVSMVDLFPNKGKMGDLYYRRALHVVSENMRVLESMKILSNSNFENLGRLLIQSHESLALDYEVTCEETDFIVDTL
;
A
#
# COMPACT_ATOMS: atom_id res chain seq x y z
N MET A 1 18.62 24.05 -10.28
CA MET A 1 19.50 22.92 -9.93
C MET A 1 18.63 21.70 -9.74
N LYS A 2 18.80 20.73 -10.63
CA LYS A 2 18.13 19.43 -10.59
C LYS A 2 18.50 18.65 -9.33
N ARG A 3 17.50 18.11 -8.63
CA ARG A 3 17.65 17.28 -7.43
C ARG A 3 17.02 15.91 -7.68
N TYR A 4 17.50 14.89 -6.99
CA TYR A 4 17.07 13.50 -7.16
C TYR A 4 16.53 12.94 -5.84
N PHE A 5 15.44 12.20 -5.92
CA PHE A 5 14.74 11.60 -4.80
C PHE A 5 14.34 10.17 -5.16
N VAL A 6 14.33 9.30 -4.15
CA VAL A 6 14.04 7.88 -4.33
C VAL A 6 13.01 7.47 -3.28
N ALA A 7 12.02 6.69 -3.70
CA ALA A 7 11.13 5.98 -2.79
C ALA A 7 11.05 4.51 -3.21
N PRO A 8 11.20 3.56 -2.27
CA PRO A 8 11.15 2.14 -2.57
C PRO A 8 9.71 1.69 -2.82
N GLY A 9 9.55 0.61 -3.59
CA GLY A 9 8.34 -0.20 -3.51
C GLY A 9 8.37 -1.07 -2.27
N ARG A 10 7.37 -1.94 -2.13
CA ARG A 10 7.25 -2.83 -0.97
C ARG A 10 6.68 -4.18 -1.33
N ILE A 11 7.01 -5.16 -0.51
CA ILE A 11 6.23 -6.38 -0.34
C ILE A 11 5.49 -6.30 0.98
N ASN A 12 4.39 -7.03 1.07
CA ASN A 12 3.78 -7.35 2.34
C ASN A 12 4.15 -8.79 2.69
N ILE A 13 4.74 -9.03 3.85
CA ILE A 13 5.08 -10.40 4.24
C ILE A 13 3.80 -11.14 4.62
N ILE A 14 2.92 -10.51 5.39
CA ILE A 14 1.62 -11.05 5.80
C ILE A 14 0.73 -9.92 6.32
N GLY A 15 -0.59 -10.11 6.33
CA GLY A 15 -1.56 -9.09 6.76
C GLY A 15 -2.40 -8.51 5.63
N GLU A 16 -2.52 -9.23 4.51
CA GLU A 16 -3.24 -8.73 3.35
C GLU A 16 -4.69 -8.34 3.67
N HIS A 17 -5.15 -7.24 3.08
CA HIS A 17 -6.51 -6.72 3.27
C HIS A 17 -6.93 -6.46 4.73
N THR A 18 -5.98 -6.30 5.65
CA THR A 18 -6.28 -5.94 7.04
C THR A 18 -6.08 -4.45 7.31
N ASP A 19 -5.21 -3.74 6.59
CA ASP A 19 -4.82 -2.36 6.90
C ASP A 19 -6.00 -1.37 6.90
N TYR A 20 -6.86 -1.40 5.88
CA TYR A 20 -8.09 -0.59 5.82
C TYR A 20 -9.24 -1.12 6.68
N ASN A 21 -9.06 -2.28 7.31
CA ASN A 21 -9.95 -2.86 8.32
C ASN A 21 -9.41 -2.60 9.74
N GLU A 22 -8.52 -1.61 9.90
CA GLU A 22 -7.89 -1.26 11.18
C GLU A 22 -7.11 -2.45 11.76
N GLY A 23 -6.51 -3.22 10.86
CA GLY A 23 -5.80 -4.47 11.02
C GLY A 23 -4.32 -4.38 11.38
N PHE A 24 -3.64 -5.51 11.46
CA PHE A 24 -2.19 -5.58 11.62
C PHE A 24 -1.55 -5.97 10.30
N VAL A 25 -0.49 -5.28 9.90
CA VAL A 25 0.27 -5.63 8.69
C VAL A 25 1.74 -5.79 8.99
N MET A 26 2.45 -6.56 8.14
CA MET A 26 3.89 -6.75 8.26
C MET A 26 4.65 -6.54 6.94
N PRO A 27 4.66 -5.32 6.41
CA PRO A 27 5.37 -5.02 5.16
C PRO A 27 6.88 -4.85 5.31
N ALA A 28 7.58 -4.90 4.18
CA ALA A 28 8.98 -4.56 4.05
C ALA A 28 9.25 -3.81 2.74
N ALA A 29 10.06 -2.75 2.82
CA ALA A 29 10.54 -2.05 1.64
C ALA A 29 11.53 -2.93 0.86
N ILE A 30 11.47 -2.89 -0.47
CA ILE A 30 12.37 -3.66 -1.35
C ILE A 30 13.44 -2.77 -2.00
N ASP A 31 14.38 -3.41 -2.70
CA ASP A 31 15.47 -2.75 -3.41
C ASP A 31 15.07 -2.19 -4.79
N LYS A 32 13.81 -2.39 -5.20
CA LYS A 32 13.19 -1.73 -6.35
C LYS A 32 12.53 -0.42 -5.90
N TYR A 33 12.60 0.59 -6.74
CA TYR A 33 12.24 1.96 -6.39
C TYR A 33 11.80 2.80 -7.59
N VAL A 34 11.13 3.91 -7.27
CA VAL A 34 10.94 5.06 -8.17
C VAL A 34 12.03 6.08 -7.89
N LEU A 35 12.73 6.50 -8.94
CA LEU A 35 13.66 7.63 -8.97
C LEU A 35 12.97 8.81 -9.64
N LEU A 36 12.86 9.90 -8.89
CA LEU A 36 12.29 11.16 -9.36
C LEU A 36 13.37 12.22 -9.36
N SER A 37 13.44 12.99 -10.43
CA SER A 37 14.23 14.22 -10.47
C SER A 37 13.33 15.43 -10.60
N ILE A 38 13.67 16.53 -9.94
CA ILE A 38 12.88 17.75 -9.90
C ILE A 38 13.78 18.98 -10.09
N GLU A 39 13.33 19.92 -10.92
CA GLU A 39 13.99 21.20 -11.14
C GLU A 39 12.95 22.32 -11.31
N LYS A 40 13.14 23.46 -10.64
CA LYS A 40 12.34 24.66 -10.91
C LYS A 40 12.75 25.22 -12.28
N ASN A 41 11.79 25.46 -13.16
CA ASN A 41 12.04 25.83 -14.55
C ASN A 41 11.74 27.32 -14.86
N GLY A 42 11.05 28.03 -13.95
CA GLY A 42 10.72 29.45 -14.09
C GLY A 42 9.70 29.79 -15.18
N ASN A 43 9.11 28.80 -15.87
CA ASN A 43 8.19 29.02 -16.99
C ASN A 43 6.69 28.98 -16.59
N GLY A 44 6.40 28.82 -15.29
CA GLY A 44 5.03 28.81 -14.75
C GLY A 44 4.24 27.52 -15.01
N ARG A 45 4.84 26.51 -15.66
CA ARG A 45 4.19 25.22 -15.96
C ARG A 45 4.91 24.06 -15.28
N ILE A 46 4.11 23.06 -14.91
CA ILE A 46 4.58 21.79 -14.38
C ILE A 46 4.65 20.80 -15.54
N HIS A 47 5.83 20.27 -15.81
CA HIS A 47 6.09 19.27 -16.84
C HIS A 47 6.45 17.94 -16.16
N LEU A 48 5.71 16.89 -16.51
CA LEU A 48 5.90 15.53 -16.02
C LEU A 48 6.36 14.64 -17.17
N SER A 49 7.48 13.96 -17.00
CA SER A 49 7.99 12.98 -17.95
C SER A 49 8.19 11.63 -17.25
N SER A 50 7.89 10.55 -17.95
CA SER A 50 8.15 9.18 -17.49
C SER A 50 8.51 8.32 -18.70
N MET A 51 9.51 7.45 -18.54
CA MET A 51 10.00 6.62 -19.66
C MET A 51 8.87 5.75 -20.22
N GLY A 52 8.66 5.81 -21.54
CA GLY A 52 7.64 5.02 -22.24
C GLY A 52 6.21 5.56 -22.13
N ARG A 53 6.02 6.79 -21.62
CA ARG A 53 4.73 7.46 -21.50
C ARG A 53 4.77 8.83 -22.17
N GLU A 54 3.63 9.27 -22.68
CA GLU A 54 3.49 10.63 -23.20
C GLU A 54 3.70 11.66 -22.08
N PRO A 55 4.52 12.70 -22.29
CA PRO A 55 4.71 13.77 -21.32
C PRO A 55 3.42 14.53 -21.05
N VAL A 56 3.26 15.00 -19.80
CA VAL A 56 2.09 15.77 -19.36
C VAL A 56 2.55 17.16 -18.94
N SER A 57 1.85 18.21 -19.39
CA SER A 57 2.16 19.60 -19.03
C SER A 57 0.89 20.36 -18.62
N PHE A 58 0.91 21.02 -17.46
CA PHE A 58 -0.23 21.77 -16.94
C PHE A 58 0.22 22.95 -16.10
N GLU A 59 -0.71 23.87 -15.82
CA GLU A 59 -0.49 24.97 -14.90
C GLU A 59 -0.87 24.55 -13.48
N GLU A 60 -0.18 25.08 -12.49
CA GLU A 60 -0.47 24.81 -11.07
C GLU A 60 -1.91 25.17 -10.67
N SER A 61 -2.56 26.10 -11.37
CA SER A 61 -3.97 26.47 -11.20
C SER A 61 -4.95 25.39 -11.67
N VAL A 62 -4.52 24.45 -12.53
CA VAL A 62 -5.37 23.47 -13.22
C VAL A 62 -4.96 22.04 -12.81
N ILE A 63 -5.05 21.76 -11.51
CA ILE A 63 -4.79 20.41 -10.98
C ILE A 63 -6.12 19.65 -10.94
N GLU A 64 -6.44 19.02 -12.06
CA GLU A 64 -7.67 18.25 -12.26
C GLU A 64 -7.36 16.81 -12.65
N LYS A 65 -8.28 15.91 -12.30
CA LYS A 65 -8.18 14.49 -12.60
C LYS A 65 -8.34 14.26 -14.10
N THR A 66 -7.40 13.51 -14.68
CA THR A 66 -7.31 13.22 -16.11
C THR A 66 -7.54 11.77 -16.47
N GLY A 67 -7.56 10.86 -15.49
CA GLY A 67 -7.77 9.43 -15.70
C GLY A 67 -6.51 8.69 -16.18
N ASP A 68 -5.36 9.35 -16.16
CA ASP A 68 -4.07 8.79 -16.57
C ASP A 68 -3.10 8.69 -15.38
N TRP A 69 -1.86 8.28 -15.67
CA TRP A 69 -0.82 8.06 -14.66
C TRP A 69 -0.41 9.32 -13.90
N SER A 70 -0.63 10.51 -14.49
CA SER A 70 -0.30 11.78 -13.85
C SER A 70 -1.22 12.09 -12.68
N ASP A 71 -2.37 11.42 -12.57
CA ASP A 71 -3.32 11.64 -11.46
C ASP A 71 -2.69 11.38 -10.09
N TYR A 72 -1.77 10.41 -9.97
CA TYR A 72 -1.02 10.16 -8.73
C TYR A 72 -0.17 11.36 -8.32
N LEU A 73 0.50 12.00 -9.29
CA LEU A 73 1.36 13.18 -9.03
C LEU A 73 0.53 14.44 -8.80
N LYS A 74 -0.53 14.62 -9.59
CA LYS A 74 -1.51 15.70 -9.43
C LYS A 74 -2.21 15.62 -8.08
N GLY A 75 -2.53 14.42 -7.60
CA GLY A 75 -3.09 14.21 -6.27
C GLY A 75 -2.18 14.76 -5.17
N ILE A 76 -0.86 14.54 -5.27
CA ILE A 76 0.12 15.10 -4.31
C ILE A 76 0.18 16.62 -4.38
N LEU A 77 0.15 17.21 -5.58
CA LEU A 77 0.10 18.67 -5.71
C LEU A 77 -1.20 19.23 -5.12
N TRP A 78 -2.33 18.58 -5.42
CA TRP A 78 -3.66 18.94 -4.92
C TRP A 78 -3.73 18.91 -3.39
N ILE A 79 -3.28 17.82 -2.75
CA ILE A 79 -3.37 17.69 -1.28
C ILE A 79 -2.49 18.73 -0.58
N LEU A 80 -1.29 19.00 -1.10
CA LEU A 80 -0.39 19.99 -0.53
C LEU A 80 -0.92 21.42 -0.69
N LYS A 81 -1.58 21.75 -1.80
CA LYS A 81 -2.29 23.03 -1.94
C LYS A 81 -3.42 23.15 -0.93
N ASN A 82 -4.23 22.11 -0.76
CA ASN A 82 -5.37 22.16 0.14
C ASN A 82 -4.98 22.22 1.62
N LYS A 83 -3.92 21.51 2.03
CA LYS A 83 -3.50 21.45 3.44
C LYS A 83 -2.58 22.60 3.85
N LEU A 84 -1.78 23.13 2.92
CA LEU A 84 -0.71 24.09 3.24
C LEU A 84 -0.77 25.40 2.46
N ASP A 85 -1.71 25.57 1.52
CA ASP A 85 -1.68 26.66 0.53
C ASP A 85 -0.32 26.74 -0.21
N ALA A 86 0.28 25.56 -0.47
CA ALA A 86 1.59 25.46 -1.10
C ALA A 86 1.59 26.10 -2.50
N LYS A 87 2.66 26.83 -2.82
CA LYS A 87 2.88 27.45 -4.14
C LYS A 87 4.14 26.91 -4.77
N PHE A 88 3.96 26.24 -5.90
CA PHE A 88 4.99 25.48 -6.54
C PHE A 88 5.68 26.24 -7.68
N GLY A 89 4.93 27.04 -8.43
CA GLY A 89 5.37 27.62 -9.69
C GLY A 89 5.66 26.55 -10.74
N GLY A 90 6.50 26.90 -11.73
CA GLY A 90 6.90 25.98 -12.78
C GLY A 90 8.02 25.03 -12.37
N MET A 91 7.89 23.76 -12.74
CA MET A 91 8.91 22.73 -12.50
C MET A 91 8.92 21.65 -13.57
N ASP A 92 10.08 21.04 -13.76
CA ASP A 92 10.28 19.84 -14.56
C ASP A 92 10.50 18.65 -13.63
N ILE A 93 9.71 17.60 -13.82
CA ILE A 93 9.78 16.35 -13.08
C ILE A 93 10.01 15.21 -14.06
N ASP A 94 11.16 14.53 -13.96
CA ASP A 94 11.44 13.30 -14.72
C ASP A 94 11.42 12.08 -13.80
N ILE A 95 10.73 11.03 -14.24
CA ILE A 95 10.50 9.81 -13.46
C ILE A 95 11.11 8.60 -14.15
N ARG A 96 11.76 7.75 -13.35
CA ARG A 96 12.21 6.41 -13.75
C ARG A 96 11.81 5.41 -12.67
N SER A 97 11.32 4.25 -13.06
CA SER A 97 10.95 3.19 -12.13
C SER A 97 11.73 1.91 -12.43
N SER A 98 12.22 1.25 -11.38
CA SER A 98 12.69 -0.14 -11.45
C SER A 98 11.62 -1.14 -10.98
N LEU A 99 10.47 -0.64 -10.50
CA LEU A 99 9.31 -1.44 -10.15
C LEU A 99 8.57 -1.84 -11.43
N PRO A 100 8.28 -3.13 -11.65
CA PRO A 100 7.42 -3.56 -12.74
C PRO A 100 6.01 -2.99 -12.56
N GLU A 101 5.47 -2.42 -13.63
CA GLU A 101 4.14 -1.81 -13.60
C GLU A 101 3.08 -2.88 -13.32
N GLY A 102 2.14 -2.57 -12.42
CA GLY A 102 1.00 -3.46 -12.15
C GLY A 102 1.33 -4.77 -11.44
N ALA A 103 2.58 -4.98 -10.99
CA ALA A 103 3.01 -6.22 -10.34
C ALA A 103 2.66 -6.30 -8.84
N GLY A 104 1.80 -5.42 -8.33
CA GLY A 104 1.41 -5.42 -6.91
C GLY A 104 2.48 -4.93 -5.92
N LEU A 105 3.58 -4.36 -6.40
CA LEU A 105 4.72 -3.89 -5.57
C LEU A 105 4.65 -2.40 -5.16
N SER A 106 3.44 -1.84 -5.11
CA SER A 106 3.16 -0.43 -4.74
C SER A 106 3.88 0.62 -5.57
N SER A 107 3.90 0.47 -6.89
CA SER A 107 4.47 1.49 -7.77
C SER A 107 3.78 2.86 -7.65
N SER A 108 2.47 2.91 -7.35
CA SER A 108 1.74 4.17 -7.13
C SER A 108 2.19 4.86 -5.85
N ALA A 109 2.19 4.17 -4.71
CA ALA A 109 2.63 4.74 -3.44
C ALA A 109 4.10 5.16 -3.47
N ALA A 110 4.98 4.38 -4.12
CA ALA A 110 6.37 4.79 -4.31
C ALA A 110 6.48 6.09 -5.14
N LEU A 111 5.67 6.24 -6.20
CA LEU A 111 5.63 7.46 -7.00
C LEU A 111 5.13 8.67 -6.20
N GLU A 112 4.04 8.50 -5.46
CA GLU A 112 3.45 9.51 -4.58
C GLU A 112 4.44 9.96 -3.50
N VAL A 113 5.07 9.00 -2.82
CA VAL A 113 6.05 9.27 -1.76
C VAL A 113 7.31 9.92 -2.31
N ALA A 114 7.80 9.49 -3.49
CA ALA A 114 8.94 10.14 -4.13
C ALA A 114 8.67 11.62 -4.42
N LEU A 115 7.46 11.95 -4.90
CA LEU A 115 7.09 13.33 -5.19
C LEU A 115 6.89 14.15 -3.91
N ILE A 116 6.14 13.64 -2.91
CA ILE A 116 5.87 14.43 -1.70
C ILE A 116 7.14 14.70 -0.90
N VAL A 117 8.09 13.75 -0.86
CA VAL A 117 9.43 13.95 -0.27
C VAL A 117 10.22 14.99 -1.06
N ALA A 118 10.18 14.93 -2.40
CA ALA A 118 10.84 15.89 -3.26
C ALA A 118 10.32 17.31 -3.04
N LEU A 119 8.99 17.49 -3.03
CA LEU A 119 8.34 18.77 -2.79
C LEU A 119 8.62 19.29 -1.38
N ASN A 120 8.52 18.43 -0.36
CA ASN A 120 8.86 18.78 1.02
C ASN A 120 10.26 19.38 1.12
N SER A 121 11.23 18.77 0.43
CA SER A 121 12.63 19.22 0.46
C SER A 121 12.93 20.41 -0.44
N VAL A 122 12.28 20.54 -1.60
CA VAL A 122 12.51 21.64 -2.56
C VAL A 122 11.84 22.94 -2.13
N PHE A 123 10.71 22.84 -1.43
CA PHE A 123 9.90 23.98 -1.00
C PHE A 123 9.97 24.23 0.51
N ASP A 124 10.80 23.48 1.25
CA ASP A 124 10.94 23.57 2.71
C ASP A 124 9.57 23.53 3.42
N LEU A 125 8.73 22.55 3.06
CA LEU A 125 7.36 22.45 3.59
C LEU A 125 7.32 21.97 5.05
N LYS A 126 8.44 21.50 5.59
CA LYS A 126 8.61 21.02 6.97
C LYS A 126 7.60 19.95 7.37
N LEU A 127 7.22 19.09 6.43
CA LEU A 127 6.36 17.94 6.69
C LEU A 127 7.10 16.90 7.53
N SER A 128 6.44 16.43 8.58
CA SER A 128 6.84 15.24 9.34
C SER A 128 6.65 13.96 8.52
N GLU A 129 7.34 12.87 8.88
CA GLU A 129 7.13 11.54 8.27
C GLU A 129 5.65 11.15 8.29
N THR A 130 4.95 11.43 9.40
CA THR A 130 3.51 11.21 9.55
C THR A 130 2.68 11.94 8.52
N GLN A 131 3.00 13.20 8.22
CA GLN A 131 2.28 13.94 7.19
C GLN A 131 2.61 13.43 5.79
N LEU A 132 3.85 12.98 5.54
CA LEU A 132 4.25 12.47 4.22
C LEU A 132 3.41 11.27 3.82
N TYR A 133 3.31 10.23 4.66
CA TYR A 133 2.53 9.05 4.29
C TYR A 133 1.02 9.29 4.34
N ASN A 134 0.51 10.12 5.26
CA ASN A 134 -0.93 10.39 5.36
C ASN A 134 -1.42 11.23 4.18
N TYR A 135 -0.70 12.27 3.78
CA TYR A 135 -1.11 13.09 2.63
C TYR A 135 -0.96 12.34 1.32
N ALA A 136 0.02 11.45 1.19
CA ALA A 136 0.12 10.57 0.03
C ALA A 136 -1.09 9.63 -0.06
N GLN A 137 -1.47 8.98 1.05
CA GLN A 137 -2.66 8.12 1.08
C GLN A 137 -3.95 8.91 0.79
N GLU A 138 -4.10 10.10 1.39
CA GLU A 138 -5.27 10.97 1.18
C GLU A 138 -5.38 11.39 -0.30
N ALA A 139 -4.25 11.69 -0.95
CA ALA A 139 -4.22 11.96 -2.39
C ALA A 139 -4.70 10.75 -3.21
N GLU A 140 -4.24 9.54 -2.91
CA GLU A 140 -4.68 8.32 -3.62
C GLU A 140 -6.19 8.06 -3.40
N ASN A 141 -6.66 8.28 -2.18
CA ASN A 141 -8.04 8.03 -1.78
C ASN A 141 -9.01 9.06 -2.37
N ASP A 142 -8.69 10.35 -2.30
CA ASP A 142 -9.65 11.42 -2.54
C ASP A 142 -9.49 12.07 -3.92
N PHE A 143 -8.28 12.06 -4.49
CA PHE A 143 -8.04 12.54 -5.85
C PHE A 143 -8.09 11.40 -6.87
N VAL A 144 -7.27 10.36 -6.67
CA VAL A 144 -7.20 9.22 -7.61
C VAL A 144 -8.43 8.31 -7.47
N GLY A 145 -9.02 8.22 -6.28
CA GLY A 145 -10.25 7.47 -6.02
C GLY A 145 -10.04 5.99 -5.70
N VAL A 146 -8.81 5.61 -5.34
CA VAL A 146 -8.49 4.25 -4.88
C VAL A 146 -8.51 4.26 -3.35
N LYS A 147 -9.50 3.60 -2.74
CA LYS A 147 -9.71 3.65 -1.28
C LYS A 147 -8.76 2.68 -0.55
N CYS A 148 -7.46 2.78 -0.81
CA CYS A 148 -6.41 1.97 -0.18
C CYS A 148 -6.30 2.21 1.33
N GLY A 149 -5.70 1.27 2.06
CA GLY A 149 -5.27 1.50 3.44
C GLY A 149 -3.91 2.20 3.47
N ILE A 150 -3.28 2.28 4.65
CA ILE A 150 -2.10 3.14 4.86
C ILE A 150 -0.77 2.43 4.59
N MET A 151 -0.80 1.11 4.42
CA MET A 151 0.37 0.23 4.45
C MET A 151 1.44 0.64 3.44
N ASP A 152 1.04 0.92 2.21
CA ASP A 152 1.95 1.13 1.09
C ASP A 152 2.75 2.42 1.26
N GLN A 153 2.07 3.55 1.46
CA GLN A 153 2.68 4.85 1.70
C GLN A 153 3.50 4.86 2.98
N PHE A 154 2.99 4.23 4.05
CA PHE A 154 3.72 4.10 5.31
C PHE A 154 5.05 3.37 5.10
N THR A 155 5.03 2.24 4.39
CA THR A 155 6.25 1.43 4.17
C THR A 155 7.26 2.17 3.30
N ALA A 156 6.80 2.88 2.26
CA ALA A 156 7.68 3.65 1.40
C ALA A 156 8.40 4.79 2.14
N VAL A 157 7.76 5.41 3.14
CA VAL A 157 8.39 6.46 4.00
C VAL A 157 9.23 5.85 5.12
N MET A 158 8.70 4.86 5.83
CA MET A 158 9.24 4.35 7.09
C MET A 158 10.18 3.15 6.93
N GLY A 159 10.33 2.63 5.72
CA GLY A 159 11.20 1.50 5.39
C GLY A 159 12.63 1.67 5.92
N ARG A 160 13.20 0.58 6.43
CA ARG A 160 14.61 0.52 6.88
C ARG A 160 15.26 -0.74 6.31
N ARG A 161 16.54 -0.62 5.95
CA ARG A 161 17.32 -1.75 5.43
C ARG A 161 17.28 -2.93 6.41
N ASN A 162 17.04 -4.14 5.88
CA ASN A 162 17.02 -5.42 6.62
C ASN A 162 15.98 -5.47 7.76
N LYS A 163 14.87 -4.74 7.64
CA LYS A 163 13.78 -4.77 8.63
C LYS A 163 12.42 -4.83 7.96
N ALA A 164 11.55 -5.67 8.49
CA ALA A 164 10.11 -5.57 8.30
C ALA A 164 9.54 -4.56 9.30
N ILE A 165 8.31 -4.13 9.06
CA ILE A 165 7.59 -3.24 9.97
C ILE A 165 6.32 -3.95 10.39
N PHE A 166 6.21 -4.31 11.68
CA PHE A 166 4.90 -4.63 12.23
C PHE A 166 4.15 -3.30 12.45
N LEU A 167 2.94 -3.17 11.91
CA LEU A 167 2.13 -1.96 12.02
C LEU A 167 0.71 -2.30 12.49
N ASP A 168 0.31 -1.70 13.62
CA ASP A 168 -1.09 -1.61 14.06
C ASP A 168 -1.74 -0.39 13.38
N THR A 169 -2.57 -0.64 12.37
CA THR A 169 -3.15 0.45 11.56
C THR A 169 -4.29 1.18 12.26
N LEU A 170 -4.84 0.63 13.35
CA LEU A 170 -5.81 1.34 14.19
C LEU A 170 -5.12 2.44 15.01
N LYS A 171 -4.03 2.07 15.69
CA LYS A 171 -3.34 2.96 16.63
C LYS A 171 -2.20 3.74 16.00
N MET A 172 -1.82 3.38 14.76
CA MET A 172 -0.61 3.85 14.09
C MET A 172 0.65 3.64 14.92
N GLN A 173 0.69 2.53 15.66
CA GLN A 173 1.87 2.07 16.41
C GLN A 173 2.61 1.04 15.58
N TYR A 174 3.95 1.11 15.58
CA TYR A 174 4.76 0.21 14.79
C TYR A 174 6.04 -0.20 15.50
N GLU A 175 6.54 -1.36 15.12
CA GLU A 175 7.81 -1.91 15.58
C GLU A 175 8.60 -2.44 14.39
N TYR A 176 9.91 -2.18 14.39
CA TYR A 176 10.78 -2.76 13.38
C TYR A 176 11.19 -4.17 13.79
N VAL A 177 10.87 -5.13 12.93
CA VAL A 177 11.25 -6.54 13.12
C VAL A 177 12.48 -6.83 12.26
N PRO A 178 13.63 -7.23 12.84
CA PRO A 178 14.81 -7.60 12.07
C PRO A 178 14.50 -8.71 11.06
N LEU A 179 14.91 -8.54 9.80
CA LEU A 179 14.85 -9.57 8.76
C LEU A 179 16.24 -10.21 8.60
N GLU A 180 16.66 -10.93 9.63
CA GLU A 180 17.92 -11.69 9.63
C GLU A 180 17.67 -13.08 9.02
N LEU A 181 17.51 -13.11 7.70
CA LEU A 181 17.06 -14.31 6.98
C LEU A 181 18.06 -15.48 7.01
N GLY A 182 19.33 -15.26 7.36
CA GLY A 182 20.33 -16.32 7.39
C GLY A 182 20.46 -17.03 6.03
N ASP A 183 20.23 -18.35 6.01
CA ASP A 183 20.25 -19.16 4.79
C ASP A 183 18.97 -19.02 3.93
N TYR A 184 17.96 -18.29 4.41
CA TYR A 184 16.71 -18.04 3.70
C TYR A 184 16.78 -16.77 2.85
N THR A 185 15.89 -16.67 1.86
CA THR A 185 15.68 -15.45 1.07
C THR A 185 14.20 -15.26 0.78
N LEU A 186 13.77 -14.02 0.55
CA LEU A 186 12.42 -13.71 0.10
C LEU A 186 12.43 -13.61 -1.43
N LEU A 187 11.68 -14.48 -2.09
CA LEU A 187 11.49 -14.48 -3.53
C LEU A 187 10.13 -13.89 -3.89
N VAL A 188 10.12 -12.96 -4.84
CA VAL A 188 8.91 -12.37 -5.38
C VAL A 188 8.67 -12.94 -6.77
N PHE A 189 7.54 -13.62 -6.93
CA PHE A 189 7.09 -14.14 -8.22
C PHE A 189 6.05 -13.20 -8.82
N ASP A 190 6.34 -12.71 -10.02
CA ASP A 190 5.39 -11.93 -10.81
C ASP A 190 4.66 -12.89 -11.76
N SER A 191 3.35 -13.07 -11.56
CA SER A 191 2.52 -13.97 -12.37
C SER A 191 2.44 -13.56 -13.85
N LYS A 192 2.84 -12.32 -14.19
CA LYS A 192 2.73 -11.71 -15.52
C LYS A 192 1.31 -11.54 -16.03
N VAL A 193 0.31 -11.76 -15.18
CA VAL A 193 -1.10 -11.54 -15.49
C VAL A 193 -1.59 -10.29 -14.78
N HIS A 194 -2.15 -9.36 -15.56
CA HIS A 194 -2.72 -8.12 -15.06
C HIS A 194 -4.21 -8.10 -15.37
N HIS A 195 -5.05 -8.35 -14.36
CA HIS A 195 -6.49 -8.15 -14.50
C HIS A 195 -6.84 -6.68 -14.31
N SER A 196 -7.59 -6.11 -15.24
CA SER A 196 -8.12 -4.74 -15.21
C SER A 196 -9.11 -4.46 -14.05
N LEU A 197 -9.35 -5.44 -13.19
CA LEU A 197 -10.32 -5.45 -12.09
C LEU A 197 -9.83 -4.75 -10.80
N SER A 198 -8.59 -4.27 -10.74
CA SER A 198 -7.93 -3.91 -9.48
C SER A 198 -8.59 -2.79 -8.67
N ARG A 199 -9.14 -1.74 -9.30
CA ARG A 199 -9.77 -0.63 -8.54
C ARG A 199 -11.17 -0.96 -8.00
N GLY A 200 -11.97 -1.64 -8.81
CA GLY A 200 -13.36 -1.97 -8.45
C GLY A 200 -13.44 -3.08 -7.40
N ALA A 201 -12.71 -4.18 -7.64
CA ALA A 201 -12.71 -5.33 -6.73
C ALA A 201 -12.20 -4.98 -5.33
N TYR A 202 -11.14 -4.16 -5.25
CA TYR A 202 -10.60 -3.70 -3.96
C TYR A 202 -11.64 -2.93 -3.14
N ASN A 203 -12.31 -1.96 -3.76
CA ASN A 203 -13.34 -1.17 -3.09
C ASN A 203 -14.55 -2.04 -2.68
N SER A 204 -14.92 -3.03 -3.50
CA SER A 204 -15.95 -4.01 -3.14
C SER A 204 -15.58 -4.83 -1.90
N ARG A 205 -14.34 -5.33 -1.81
CA ARG A 205 -13.86 -6.11 -0.64
C ARG A 205 -13.89 -5.29 0.64
N ARG A 206 -13.47 -4.02 0.58
CA ARG A 206 -13.56 -3.09 1.71
C ARG A 206 -15.00 -2.91 2.18
N GLU A 207 -15.94 -2.73 1.25
CA GLU A 207 -17.35 -2.57 1.58
C GLU A 207 -17.98 -3.86 2.12
N GLU A 208 -17.63 -5.03 1.58
CA GLU A 208 -18.09 -6.33 2.08
C GLU A 208 -17.61 -6.58 3.51
N ALA A 209 -16.34 -6.31 3.81
CA ALA A 209 -15.79 -6.41 5.16
C ALA A 209 -16.45 -5.41 6.12
N ARG A 210 -16.74 -4.18 5.67
CA ARG A 210 -17.46 -3.18 6.48
C ARG A 210 -18.87 -3.64 6.83
N LYS A 211 -19.62 -4.16 5.86
CA LYS A 211 -20.98 -4.71 6.10
C LYS A 211 -20.97 -5.88 7.08
N ALA A 212 -19.94 -6.71 7.04
CA ALA A 212 -19.81 -7.81 7.98
C ALA A 212 -19.71 -7.31 9.45
N LEU A 213 -18.97 -6.22 9.71
CA LEU A 213 -18.95 -5.56 11.03
C LEU A 213 -20.31 -4.98 11.43
N GLU A 214 -21.02 -4.34 10.49
CA GLU A 214 -22.36 -3.80 10.75
C GLU A 214 -23.35 -4.89 11.18
N ILE A 215 -23.32 -6.06 10.52
CA ILE A 215 -24.18 -7.19 10.86
C ILE A 215 -23.83 -7.74 12.26
N LEU A 216 -22.56 -7.75 12.64
CA LEU A 216 -22.10 -8.14 13.97
C LEU A 216 -22.39 -7.08 15.04
N GLY A 217 -22.73 -5.85 14.64
CA GLY A 217 -22.92 -4.72 15.57
C GLY A 217 -21.62 -4.30 16.23
N ARG A 218 -20.49 -4.41 15.52
CA ARG A 218 -19.14 -4.06 15.99
C ARG A 218 -18.58 -2.89 15.19
N SER A 219 -17.75 -2.09 15.83
CA SER A 219 -17.08 -0.95 15.19
C SER A 219 -15.77 -1.35 14.51
N SER A 220 -15.08 -2.37 15.03
CA SER A 220 -13.76 -2.77 14.56
C SER A 220 -13.54 -4.28 14.66
N TYR A 221 -12.77 -4.83 13.73
CA TYR A 221 -12.36 -6.24 13.76
C TYR A 221 -11.46 -6.58 14.95
N ARG A 222 -10.91 -5.57 15.64
CA ARG A 222 -10.19 -5.72 16.91
C ARG A 222 -11.05 -6.28 18.04
N GLU A 223 -12.36 -6.12 17.95
CA GLU A 223 -13.33 -6.58 18.95
C GLU A 223 -13.95 -7.94 18.59
N VAL A 224 -13.54 -8.52 17.46
CA VAL A 224 -14.15 -9.72 16.89
C VAL A 224 -13.17 -10.88 17.02
N SER A 225 -13.58 -11.91 17.76
CA SER A 225 -12.89 -13.20 17.79
C SER A 225 -13.58 -14.23 16.90
N MET A 226 -12.90 -15.36 16.68
CA MET A 226 -13.52 -16.52 16.01
C MET A 226 -14.79 -16.99 16.73
N VAL A 227 -14.84 -16.89 18.07
CA VAL A 227 -15.99 -17.27 18.89
C VAL A 227 -17.18 -16.35 18.65
N ASP A 228 -16.94 -15.06 18.33
CA ASP A 228 -18.00 -14.12 17.94
C ASP A 228 -18.53 -14.43 16.53
N LEU A 229 -17.67 -14.90 15.62
CA LEU A 229 -18.04 -15.16 14.22
C LEU A 229 -18.90 -16.41 14.04
N PHE A 230 -18.50 -17.56 14.62
CA PHE A 230 -19.14 -18.85 14.35
C PHE A 230 -20.68 -18.85 14.54
N PRO A 231 -21.24 -18.30 15.64
CA PRO A 231 -22.69 -18.28 15.84
C PRO A 231 -23.44 -17.36 14.85
N ASN A 232 -22.75 -16.37 14.28
CA ASN A 232 -23.35 -15.34 13.42
C ASN A 232 -23.33 -15.71 11.94
N LYS A 233 -22.76 -16.86 11.54
CA LYS A 233 -22.70 -17.31 10.13
C LYS A 233 -24.06 -17.27 9.43
N GLY A 234 -25.11 -17.75 10.10
CA GLY A 234 -26.48 -17.75 9.54
C GLY A 234 -27.05 -16.35 9.34
N LYS A 235 -26.73 -15.40 10.22
CA LYS A 235 -27.18 -14.00 10.15
C LYS A 235 -26.42 -13.21 9.07
N MET A 236 -25.12 -13.47 8.94
CA MET A 236 -24.24 -12.78 7.99
C MET A 236 -24.45 -13.27 6.56
N GLY A 237 -24.82 -14.53 6.36
CA GLY A 237 -24.73 -15.15 5.05
C GLY A 237 -23.26 -15.44 4.68
N ASP A 238 -23.08 -16.32 3.71
CA ASP A 238 -21.77 -16.93 3.44
C ASP A 238 -20.70 -15.90 3.03
N LEU A 239 -21.04 -14.98 2.12
CA LEU A 239 -20.14 -13.95 1.62
C LEU A 239 -19.52 -13.11 2.75
N TYR A 240 -20.35 -12.43 3.55
CA TYR A 240 -19.87 -11.54 4.61
C TYR A 240 -19.17 -12.29 5.73
N TYR A 241 -19.62 -13.52 6.04
CA TYR A 241 -18.95 -14.38 7.01
C TYR A 241 -17.52 -14.70 6.56
N ARG A 242 -17.32 -15.10 5.30
CA ARG A 242 -15.99 -15.41 4.76
C ARG A 242 -15.06 -14.18 4.77
N ARG A 243 -15.56 -12.99 4.41
CA ARG A 243 -14.76 -11.75 4.51
C ARG A 243 -14.31 -11.44 5.94
N ALA A 244 -15.21 -11.57 6.90
CA ALA A 244 -14.87 -11.35 8.30
C ALA A 244 -13.90 -12.41 8.85
N LEU A 245 -14.10 -13.68 8.46
CA LEU A 245 -13.25 -14.79 8.83
C LEU A 245 -11.81 -14.56 8.37
N HIS A 246 -11.61 -14.13 7.12
CA HIS A 246 -10.30 -13.75 6.61
C HIS A 246 -9.67 -12.66 7.48
N VAL A 247 -10.34 -11.52 7.69
CA VAL A 247 -9.76 -10.39 8.42
C VAL A 247 -9.39 -10.75 9.86
N VAL A 248 -10.24 -11.51 10.56
CA VAL A 248 -9.97 -11.95 11.94
C VAL A 248 -8.80 -12.93 11.97
N SER A 249 -8.80 -13.94 11.11
CA SER A 249 -7.73 -14.95 11.07
C SER A 249 -6.40 -14.38 10.59
N GLU A 250 -6.40 -13.44 9.65
CA GLU A 250 -5.20 -12.78 9.12
C GLU A 250 -4.55 -11.89 10.18
N ASN A 251 -5.35 -11.13 10.95
CA ASN A 251 -4.85 -10.40 12.11
C ASN A 251 -4.14 -11.32 13.12
N MET A 252 -4.71 -12.51 13.38
CA MET A 252 -4.06 -13.50 14.26
C MET A 252 -2.74 -14.00 13.67
N ARG A 253 -2.70 -14.27 12.35
CA ARG A 253 -1.48 -14.73 11.65
C ARG A 253 -0.37 -13.67 11.68
N VAL A 254 -0.70 -12.38 11.56
CA VAL A 254 0.29 -11.30 11.64
C VAL A 254 0.91 -11.21 13.04
N LEU A 255 0.08 -11.24 14.08
CA LEU A 255 0.55 -11.23 15.47
C LEU A 255 1.44 -12.44 15.80
N GLU A 256 1.13 -13.61 15.23
CA GLU A 256 1.96 -14.79 15.40
C GLU A 256 3.26 -14.70 14.60
N SER A 257 3.21 -14.15 13.38
CA SER A 257 4.39 -13.94 12.54
C SER A 257 5.40 -12.99 13.18
N MET A 258 4.94 -11.97 13.92
CA MET A 258 5.81 -11.07 14.68
C MET A 258 6.66 -11.84 15.72
N LYS A 259 6.05 -12.80 16.43
CA LYS A 259 6.77 -13.66 17.40
C LYS A 259 7.72 -14.62 16.70
N ILE A 260 7.31 -15.18 15.56
CA ILE A 260 8.12 -16.13 14.78
C ILE A 260 9.38 -15.47 14.23
N LEU A 261 9.25 -14.30 13.59
CA LEU A 261 10.37 -13.55 13.03
C LEU A 261 11.36 -13.11 14.11
N SER A 262 10.87 -12.73 15.30
CA SER A 262 11.73 -12.36 16.42
C SER A 262 12.59 -13.52 16.94
N ASN A 263 12.26 -14.76 16.59
CA ASN A 263 13.00 -15.97 16.94
C ASN A 263 13.62 -16.68 15.71
N SER A 264 13.66 -16.01 14.55
CA SER A 264 14.22 -16.55 13.29
C SER A 264 13.68 -17.92 12.86
N ASN A 265 12.41 -18.22 13.17
CA ASN A 265 11.80 -19.52 12.86
C ASN A 265 11.08 -19.50 11.50
N PHE A 266 11.86 -19.42 10.41
CA PHE A 266 11.34 -19.19 9.06
C PHE A 266 10.49 -20.35 8.50
N GLU A 267 10.69 -21.59 8.97
CA GLU A 267 9.82 -22.72 8.60
C GLU A 267 8.38 -22.50 9.05
N ASN A 268 8.18 -22.04 10.28
CA ASN A 268 6.84 -21.72 10.78
C ASN A 268 6.26 -20.46 10.11
N LEU A 269 7.11 -19.50 9.71
CA LEU A 269 6.65 -18.37 8.91
C LEU A 269 6.08 -18.88 7.57
N GLY A 270 6.79 -19.76 6.88
CA GLY A 270 6.32 -20.35 5.62
C GLY A 270 4.94 -20.99 5.73
N ARG A 271 4.65 -21.70 6.82
CA ARG A 271 3.31 -22.25 7.09
C ARG A 271 2.24 -21.18 7.23
N LEU A 272 2.54 -20.06 7.89
CA LEU A 272 1.59 -18.95 8.00
C LEU A 272 1.38 -18.23 6.67
N LEU A 273 2.41 -18.14 5.82
CA LEU A 273 2.30 -17.58 4.47
C LEU A 273 1.35 -18.42 3.61
N ILE A 274 1.47 -19.75 3.65
CA ILE A 274 0.55 -20.66 2.95
C ILE A 274 -0.88 -20.49 3.47
N GLN A 275 -1.08 -20.46 4.79
CA GLN A 275 -2.42 -20.25 5.38
C GLN A 275 -3.03 -18.88 5.05
N SER A 276 -2.20 -17.84 4.95
CA SER A 276 -2.63 -16.51 4.50
C SER A 276 -3.10 -16.58 3.04
N HIS A 277 -2.34 -17.23 2.16
CA HIS A 277 -2.72 -17.45 0.77
C HIS A 277 -4.04 -18.23 0.63
N GLU A 278 -4.18 -19.35 1.35
CA GLU A 278 -5.43 -20.13 1.37
C GLU A 278 -6.63 -19.28 1.81
N SER A 279 -6.46 -18.43 2.83
CA SER A 279 -7.52 -17.54 3.28
C SER A 279 -7.83 -16.44 2.25
N LEU A 280 -6.81 -15.91 1.56
CA LEU A 280 -7.01 -14.95 0.46
C LEU A 280 -7.76 -15.58 -0.71
N ALA A 281 -7.48 -16.84 -1.03
CA ALA A 281 -8.13 -17.58 -2.10
C ALA A 281 -9.58 -17.96 -1.75
N LEU A 282 -9.76 -18.63 -0.60
CA LEU A 282 -11.04 -19.27 -0.24
C LEU A 282 -11.99 -18.34 0.51
N ASP A 283 -11.48 -17.51 1.42
CA ASP A 283 -12.30 -16.67 2.28
C ASP A 283 -12.43 -15.24 1.75
N TYR A 284 -11.38 -14.70 1.14
CA TYR A 284 -11.37 -13.34 0.61
C TYR A 284 -11.59 -13.27 -0.90
N GLU A 285 -11.35 -14.34 -1.64
CA GLU A 285 -11.53 -14.44 -3.10
C GLU A 285 -10.83 -13.31 -3.85
N VAL A 286 -9.53 -13.12 -3.59
CA VAL A 286 -8.70 -12.08 -4.23
C VAL A 286 -7.47 -12.63 -4.98
N THR A 287 -7.27 -13.95 -4.97
CA THR A 287 -6.24 -14.61 -5.78
C THR A 287 -6.78 -14.92 -7.19
N CYS A 288 -5.92 -15.44 -8.06
CA CYS A 288 -6.26 -15.99 -9.36
C CYS A 288 -5.56 -17.34 -9.61
N GLU A 289 -5.96 -18.05 -10.67
CA GLU A 289 -5.41 -19.36 -11.03
C GLU A 289 -3.89 -19.34 -11.12
N GLU A 290 -3.30 -18.28 -11.69
CA GLU A 290 -1.86 -18.17 -11.85
C GLU A 290 -1.13 -17.97 -10.53
N THR A 291 -1.70 -17.20 -9.59
CA THR A 291 -1.09 -17.03 -8.26
C THR A 291 -1.24 -18.29 -7.41
N ASP A 292 -2.38 -18.98 -7.52
CA ASP A 292 -2.63 -20.24 -6.81
C ASP A 292 -1.69 -21.33 -7.32
N PHE A 293 -1.52 -21.46 -8.64
CA PHE A 293 -0.57 -22.39 -9.25
C PHE A 293 0.87 -22.17 -8.79
N ILE A 294 1.30 -20.91 -8.68
CA ILE A 294 2.65 -20.59 -8.19
C ILE A 294 2.84 -21.10 -6.77
N VAL A 295 1.87 -20.86 -5.87
CA VAL A 295 1.96 -21.27 -4.47
C VAL A 295 1.88 -22.79 -4.32
N ASP A 296 0.99 -23.46 -5.06
CA ASP A 296 0.81 -24.91 -4.98
C ASP A 296 2.02 -25.71 -5.51
N THR A 297 2.87 -25.08 -6.32
CA THR A 297 4.03 -25.73 -6.97
C THR A 297 5.34 -25.57 -6.17
N LEU A 298 5.43 -24.57 -5.31
CA LEU A 298 6.64 -24.23 -4.54
C LEU A 298 6.70 -24.98 -3.19
#